data_AF-A0A2D9I1S2-F1
#
_entry.id   AF-A0A2D9I1S2-F1
#
_cell.length_a   1.000
_cell.length_b   1.000
_cell.length_c   1.000
_cell.angle_alpha   90.00
_cell.angle_beta   90.00
_cell.angle_gamma   90.00
#
_symmetry.space_group_name_H-M   'P 1'
#
loop_
_entity.id
_entity.type
_entity.pdbx_description
1 polymer ?
#
loop_
_entity_poly.entity_id
_entity_poly.type
_entity_poly.pdbx_seq_one_letter_code
_entity_poly.pdbx_strand_id
1 'polypeptide(L)'
;MIAKSPRCSWWTRRKSRLGSCIFTTFCAPVSPDPDPAGLIELEKDASAMASADSNAGTTPPPSTPPVRGASIPVSIGRRTLNQSYGRMVGWLKVLLPTVAVALIALVVAWPYLKQEGHRITDSLTGAGQLITEHMEVSQARYAGISEDGQRYTVTAKSVQQANVDAIMVDFTEPRADINLSDGSWALVTAETGTLNRETQVLELFSKVNLFHDLGYEFHSESATFDLLQGNAFGFDPVQGQGPFGYLEAEGFQLMNRGEQVQLTGKARVIIYDTD
;
A
#
# COMPACT_ATOMS: atom_id res chain seq x y z
N MET A 1 -31.26 23.04 13.36
CA MET A 1 -29.94 23.72 13.32
C MET A 1 -29.37 23.53 11.92
N ILE A 2 -29.14 24.63 11.22
CA ILE A 2 -28.89 24.68 9.77
C ILE A 2 -27.38 24.52 9.53
N ALA A 3 -26.97 23.42 8.91
CA ALA A 3 -25.58 23.19 8.51
C ALA A 3 -25.23 24.08 7.31
N LYS A 4 -24.23 24.93 7.51
CA LYS A 4 -23.81 25.99 6.59
C LYS A 4 -22.84 25.39 5.57
N SER A 5 -23.21 25.44 4.29
CA SER A 5 -22.37 25.08 3.16
C SER A 5 -21.11 25.96 3.07
N PRO A 6 -19.93 25.42 2.71
CA PRO A 6 -18.79 26.25 2.37
C PRO A 6 -18.99 26.85 0.97
N ARG A 7 -19.02 28.18 0.92
CA ARG A 7 -19.14 28.98 -0.30
C ARG A 7 -17.83 28.92 -1.08
N CYS A 8 -17.91 28.57 -2.37
CA CYS A 8 -16.90 28.90 -3.37
C CYS A 8 -16.71 30.41 -3.43
N SER A 9 -15.52 30.91 -3.08
CA SER A 9 -15.12 32.28 -3.38
C SER A 9 -14.29 32.31 -4.65
N TRP A 10 -14.86 32.96 -5.67
CA TRP A 10 -14.17 33.36 -6.89
C TRP A 10 -13.05 34.34 -6.55
N TRP A 11 -11.85 34.12 -7.10
CA TRP A 11 -10.84 35.18 -7.21
C TRP A 11 -10.35 35.34 -8.63
N THR A 12 -10.10 36.60 -8.94
CA THR A 12 -10.12 37.24 -10.23
C THR A 12 -8.85 37.02 -11.05
N ARG A 13 -9.06 36.56 -12.28
CA ARG A 13 -8.38 36.87 -13.55
C ARG A 13 -7.17 37.83 -13.43
N ARG A 14 -5.95 37.28 -13.28
CA ARG A 14 -4.69 37.95 -13.67
C ARG A 14 -4.21 37.36 -15.00
N LYS A 15 -4.05 38.23 -15.98
CA LYS A 15 -3.62 37.92 -17.35
C LYS A 15 -2.09 37.85 -17.36
N SER A 16 -1.50 36.67 -17.25
CA SER A 16 -0.07 36.45 -17.53
C SER A 16 0.07 35.67 -18.83
N ARG A 17 0.68 36.32 -19.83
CA ARG A 17 1.17 35.66 -21.04
C ARG A 17 2.39 34.83 -20.65
N LEU A 18 2.26 33.51 -20.68
CA LEU A 18 3.24 32.53 -21.19
C LEU A 18 2.74 31.14 -20.78
N GLY A 19 2.81 30.20 -21.73
CA GLY A 19 2.26 28.86 -21.62
C GLY A 19 2.96 27.96 -20.62
N SER A 20 2.26 26.85 -20.33
CA SER A 20 2.60 25.74 -19.43
C SER A 20 2.03 25.88 -18.01
N CYS A 21 0.85 25.27 -17.80
CA CYS A 21 0.30 24.98 -16.47
C CYS A 21 0.57 23.51 -16.16
N ILE A 22 1.62 23.25 -15.38
CA ILE A 22 1.81 21.99 -14.67
C ILE A 22 1.03 22.13 -13.36
N PHE A 23 -0.05 21.34 -13.20
CA PHE A 23 -0.81 21.27 -11.95
C PHE A 23 -0.05 20.35 -10.97
N THR A 24 0.73 20.94 -10.06
CA THR A 24 1.32 20.22 -8.94
C THR A 24 0.47 20.49 -7.71
N THR A 25 -0.34 19.50 -7.32
CA THR A 25 -1.08 19.50 -6.05
C THR A 25 -0.09 19.30 -4.91
N PHE A 26 0.27 20.39 -4.22
CA PHE A 26 1.04 20.36 -2.98
C PHE A 26 0.06 20.35 -1.80
N CYS A 27 -0.16 19.18 -1.19
CA CYS A 27 -0.77 19.08 0.14
C CYS A 27 0.31 19.39 1.18
N ALA A 28 0.14 20.48 1.92
CA ALA A 28 0.96 20.79 3.08
C ALA A 28 0.55 19.90 4.28
N PRO A 29 1.50 19.42 5.10
CA PRO A 29 1.18 18.69 6.33
C PRO A 29 0.65 19.65 7.40
N VAL A 30 -0.45 19.24 8.04
CA VAL A 30 -1.09 19.92 9.17
C VAL A 30 -0.26 19.71 10.44
N SER A 31 0.14 20.80 11.10
CA SER A 31 0.76 20.79 12.42
C SER A 31 -0.29 20.60 13.52
N PRO A 32 -0.01 19.84 14.59
CA PRO A 32 -0.90 19.78 15.76
C PRO A 32 -0.69 21.00 16.68
N ASP A 33 -1.80 21.59 17.14
CA ASP A 33 -1.85 22.61 18.19
C ASP A 33 -1.37 22.06 19.55
N PRO A 34 -0.80 22.88 20.45
CA PRO A 34 -0.53 22.51 21.83
C PRO A 34 -1.68 22.93 22.76
N ASP A 35 -2.21 21.97 23.53
CA ASP A 35 -3.13 22.20 24.65
C ASP A 35 -2.43 22.90 25.84
N PRO A 36 -3.11 23.82 26.56
CA PRO A 36 -2.62 24.40 27.80
C PRO A 36 -3.46 23.98 29.03
N ALA A 37 -2.86 23.24 29.96
CA ALA A 37 -3.18 23.16 31.40
C ALA A 37 -2.23 22.09 31.99
N GLY A 38 -1.30 22.37 32.90
CA GLY A 38 -1.48 23.07 34.17
C GLY A 38 -1.73 22.03 35.26
N LEU A 39 -0.69 21.62 35.99
CA LEU A 39 -0.75 21.26 37.41
C LEU A 39 0.67 21.12 37.99
N ILE A 40 0.81 21.72 39.16
CA ILE A 40 1.98 21.91 40.01
C ILE A 40 1.76 20.98 41.22
N GLU A 41 2.81 20.34 41.76
CA GLU A 41 3.11 20.17 43.21
C GLU A 41 4.31 19.22 43.38
N LEU A 42 5.42 19.71 43.96
CA LEU A 42 5.84 19.53 45.38
C LEU A 42 6.13 18.04 45.69
N GLU A 43 7.26 17.60 46.20
CA GLU A 43 8.19 18.07 47.24
C GLU A 43 9.38 17.08 47.17
N LYS A 44 10.65 17.39 47.48
CA LYS A 44 11.16 17.41 48.86
C LYS A 44 12.69 17.57 48.84
N ASP A 45 13.16 18.63 49.51
CA ASP A 45 14.21 18.69 50.54
C ASP A 45 15.34 17.64 50.54
N ALA A 46 16.59 17.93 50.88
CA ALA A 46 17.27 19.16 51.30
C ALA A 46 18.76 18.84 51.51
N SER A 47 19.56 19.91 51.50
CA SER A 47 20.74 20.18 52.36
C SER A 47 21.99 19.29 52.28
N ALA A 48 23.20 19.79 52.54
CA ALA A 48 23.80 21.11 52.64
C ALA A 48 25.24 20.88 53.17
N MET A 49 25.98 21.99 53.27
CA MET A 49 27.20 22.21 54.08
C MET A 49 28.50 21.77 53.41
N ALA A 50 29.58 22.54 53.43
CA ALA A 50 29.93 23.89 53.89
C ALA A 50 31.33 24.15 53.28
N SER A 51 32.05 25.27 53.31
CA SER A 51 32.10 26.51 54.09
C SER A 51 33.33 27.28 53.56
N ALA A 52 33.29 28.62 53.60
CA ALA A 52 34.39 29.54 53.97
C ALA A 52 35.73 29.50 53.17
N ASP A 53 36.51 30.55 52.97
CA ASP A 53 36.53 31.93 53.47
C ASP A 53 37.56 32.73 52.65
N SER A 54 37.30 34.03 52.47
CA SER A 54 38.17 35.19 52.77
C SER A 54 39.65 35.26 52.32
N ASN A 55 39.93 36.27 51.47
CA ASN A 55 41.04 37.25 51.47
C ASN A 55 42.40 36.95 52.13
N ALA A 56 43.48 37.25 51.41
CA ALA A 56 44.47 38.29 51.76
C ALA A 56 45.68 38.27 50.80
N GLY A 57 46.10 39.45 50.34
CA GLY A 57 47.34 39.62 49.57
C GLY A 57 48.58 39.53 50.44
N THR A 58 49.75 39.25 49.84
CA THR A 58 51.08 39.48 50.42
C THR A 58 52.13 39.49 49.29
N THR A 59 52.71 40.68 49.09
CA THR A 59 54.05 41.08 48.57
C THR A 59 54.76 40.36 47.40
N PRO A 60 55.42 41.12 46.50
CA PRO A 60 56.33 40.60 45.49
C PRO A 60 57.79 40.52 46.00
N PRO A 61 58.60 39.55 45.54
CA PRO A 61 60.06 39.61 45.61
C PRO A 61 60.72 39.75 44.21
N PRO A 62 62.04 40.05 44.16
CA PRO A 62 62.61 41.04 43.25
C PRO A 62 63.21 40.52 41.94
N SER A 63 63.51 41.50 41.08
CA SER A 63 64.23 41.46 39.81
C SER A 63 65.54 40.69 39.80
N THR A 64 65.76 39.90 38.74
CA THR A 64 67.03 39.24 38.37
C THR A 64 67.43 39.66 36.94
N PRO A 65 68.73 39.81 36.61
CA PRO A 65 69.22 40.61 35.49
C PRO A 65 69.06 39.92 34.11
N PRO A 66 69.28 40.64 32.99
CA PRO A 66 69.17 40.08 31.65
C PRO A 66 70.28 39.05 31.39
N VAL A 67 69.90 37.78 31.23
CA VAL A 67 70.82 36.71 30.83
C VAL A 67 71.16 36.89 29.35
N ARG A 68 72.42 37.27 29.13
CA ARG A 68 73.08 37.46 27.86
C ARG A 68 73.29 36.10 27.18
N GLY A 69 72.72 35.95 25.98
CA GLY A 69 73.14 35.06 24.90
C GLY A 69 73.59 33.64 25.25
N ALA A 70 72.65 32.70 25.32
CA ALA A 70 72.92 31.28 25.15
C ALA A 70 72.43 30.85 23.76
N SER A 71 73.36 30.52 22.87
CA SER A 71 73.07 29.92 21.57
C SER A 71 72.43 28.54 21.78
N ILE A 72 71.12 28.45 21.49
CA ILE A 72 70.39 27.18 21.50
C ILE A 72 70.91 26.34 20.33
N PRO A 73 71.48 25.14 20.55
CA PRO A 73 71.75 24.23 19.45
C PRO A 73 70.41 23.72 18.92
N VAL A 74 70.00 24.22 17.75
CA VAL A 74 68.84 23.69 17.03
C VAL A 74 69.25 22.31 16.48
N SER A 75 69.08 21.28 17.30
CA SER A 75 69.11 19.90 16.80
C SER A 75 67.84 19.67 16.01
N ILE A 76 67.93 19.78 14.68
CA ILE A 76 66.86 19.38 13.76
C ILE A 76 66.80 17.85 13.82
N GLY A 77 66.04 17.33 14.78
CA GLY A 77 65.68 15.92 14.83
C GLY A 77 64.85 15.60 13.59
N ARG A 78 65.45 14.91 12.62
CA ARG A 78 64.68 14.21 11.58
C ARG A 78 63.81 13.17 12.27
N ARG A 79 62.56 13.53 12.53
CA ARG A 79 61.52 12.55 12.88
C ARG A 79 61.35 11.66 11.67
N THR A 80 61.97 10.48 11.71
CA THR A 80 61.64 9.38 10.81
C THR A 80 60.24 8.93 11.16
N LEU A 81 59.24 9.59 10.57
CA LEU A 81 57.87 9.10 10.57
C LEU A 81 57.89 7.79 9.78
N ASN A 82 57.68 6.68 10.47
CA ASN A 82 57.58 5.36 9.87
C ASN A 82 56.59 5.42 8.69
N GLN A 83 57.13 5.33 7.48
CA GLN A 83 56.43 5.54 6.21
C GLN A 83 55.31 4.51 5.97
N SER A 84 55.32 3.42 6.71
CA SER A 84 54.28 2.39 6.76
C SER A 84 52.99 2.89 7.42
N TYR A 85 53.05 3.78 8.42
CA TYR A 85 51.86 4.33 9.08
C TYR A 85 51.12 5.34 8.18
N GLY A 86 51.86 6.10 7.37
CA GLY A 86 51.27 7.04 6.39
C GLY A 86 50.55 6.34 5.22
N ARG A 87 51.04 5.15 4.81
CA ARG A 87 50.38 4.35 3.77
C ARG A 87 49.07 3.75 4.28
N MET A 88 49.03 3.19 5.49
CA MET A 88 47.80 2.60 6.05
C MET A 88 46.68 3.64 6.26
N VAL A 89 47.03 4.84 6.76
CA VAL A 89 46.08 5.95 6.90
C VAL A 89 45.61 6.49 5.54
N GLY A 90 46.44 6.40 4.50
CA GLY A 90 46.07 6.71 3.12
C GLY A 90 45.00 5.78 2.55
N TRP A 91 45.10 4.48 2.82
CA TRP A 91 44.10 3.49 2.38
C TRP A 91 42.76 3.68 3.10
N LEU A 92 42.77 4.01 4.39
CA LEU A 92 41.54 4.25 5.15
C LEU A 92 40.77 5.49 4.66
N LYS A 93 41.49 6.52 4.17
CA LYS A 93 40.87 7.72 3.56
C LYS A 93 40.18 7.44 2.22
N VAL A 94 40.56 6.39 1.50
CA VAL A 94 39.95 6.00 0.22
C VAL A 94 38.86 4.95 0.42
N LEU A 95 39.06 4.03 1.36
CA LEU A 95 38.13 2.93 1.61
C LEU A 95 36.78 3.43 2.14
N LEU A 96 36.80 4.43 3.03
CA LEU A 96 35.59 4.99 3.63
C LEU A 96 34.60 5.59 2.60
N PRO A 97 35.00 6.52 1.71
CA PRO A 97 34.08 7.04 0.69
C PRO A 97 33.67 5.97 -0.33
N THR A 98 34.54 5.01 -0.64
CA THR A 98 34.23 3.93 -1.59
C THR A 98 33.11 3.02 -1.06
N VAL A 99 33.17 2.66 0.23
CA VAL A 99 32.11 1.86 0.88
C VAL A 99 30.80 2.64 0.94
N ALA A 100 30.85 3.95 1.22
CA ALA A 100 29.64 4.80 1.24
C ALA A 100 28.97 4.84 -0.14
N VAL A 101 29.74 5.03 -1.22
CA VAL A 101 29.22 5.02 -2.59
C VAL A 101 28.67 3.64 -2.97
N ALA A 102 29.35 2.56 -2.58
CA ALA A 102 28.88 1.20 -2.83
C ALA A 102 27.53 0.90 -2.14
N LEU A 103 27.36 1.34 -0.89
CA LEU A 103 26.09 1.19 -0.17
C LEU A 103 24.96 2.00 -0.82
N ILE A 104 25.23 3.24 -1.24
CA ILE A 104 24.25 4.07 -1.95
C ILE A 104 23.87 3.41 -3.28
N ALA A 105 24.85 2.93 -4.05
CA ALA A 105 24.61 2.24 -5.32
C ALA A 105 23.78 0.97 -5.12
N LEU A 106 24.02 0.21 -4.05
CA LEU A 106 23.25 -0.98 -3.72
C LEU A 106 21.78 -0.64 -3.43
N VAL A 107 21.53 0.41 -2.62
CA VAL A 107 20.15 0.84 -2.30
C VAL A 107 19.42 1.32 -3.55
N VAL A 108 20.10 2.03 -4.44
CA VAL A 108 19.52 2.52 -5.71
C VAL A 108 19.33 1.37 -6.72
N ALA A 109 20.20 0.36 -6.72
CA ALA A 109 20.08 -0.81 -7.59
C ALA A 109 19.05 -1.83 -7.09
N TRP A 110 18.75 -1.86 -5.78
CA TRP A 110 17.76 -2.73 -5.15
C TRP A 110 16.38 -2.74 -5.84
N PRO A 111 15.76 -1.59 -6.21
CA PRO A 111 14.49 -1.60 -6.92
C PRO A 111 14.58 -2.23 -8.31
N TYR A 112 15.73 -2.17 -8.99
CA TYR A 112 15.90 -2.73 -10.33
C TYR A 112 16.00 -4.26 -10.32
N LEU A 113 16.61 -4.86 -9.28
CA LEU A 113 16.59 -6.33 -9.11
C LEU A 113 15.19 -6.87 -8.80
N LYS A 114 14.27 -6.03 -8.31
CA LYS A 114 12.87 -6.40 -8.06
C LYS A 114 11.94 -6.13 -9.23
N GLN A 115 12.42 -5.54 -10.34
CA GLN A 115 11.58 -5.08 -11.44
C GLN A 115 11.26 -6.13 -12.52
N GLU A 116 11.73 -7.37 -12.39
CA GLU A 116 11.37 -8.44 -13.35
C GLU A 116 10.05 -9.16 -13.02
N GLY A 117 9.38 -8.81 -11.92
CA GLY A 117 8.05 -9.32 -11.56
C GLY A 117 6.97 -8.25 -11.70
N HIS A 118 5.98 -8.50 -12.55
CA HIS A 118 4.86 -7.63 -12.87
C HIS A 118 4.12 -7.03 -11.65
N ARG A 119 3.55 -5.84 -11.90
CA ARG A 119 2.56 -5.09 -11.10
C ARG A 119 1.68 -5.96 -10.16
N ILE A 120 2.06 -6.08 -8.89
CA ILE A 120 1.10 -6.34 -7.81
C ILE A 120 1.48 -5.43 -6.64
N THR A 121 0.70 -4.37 -6.47
CA THR A 121 0.78 -3.49 -5.32
C THR A 121 0.33 -4.24 -4.07
N ASP A 122 1.26 -4.42 -3.14
CA ASP A 122 1.11 -4.43 -1.68
C ASP A 122 -0.33 -4.52 -1.14
N SER A 123 -0.87 -5.74 -1.05
CA SER A 123 -1.94 -6.07 -0.11
C SER A 123 -1.87 -7.54 0.32
N LEU A 124 -0.76 -7.92 0.95
CA LEU A 124 -0.64 -9.19 1.68
C LEU A 124 -0.22 -8.90 3.12
N THR A 125 -1.11 -8.24 3.86
CA THR A 125 -1.11 -8.27 5.33
C THR A 125 -2.03 -9.39 5.80
N GLY A 126 -1.55 -10.62 5.69
CA GLY A 126 -2.14 -11.80 6.30
C GLY A 126 -1.00 -12.60 6.93
N ALA A 127 -0.80 -12.39 8.23
CA ALA A 127 0.24 -13.04 9.02
C ALA A 127 0.10 -14.57 8.95
N GLY A 128 1.23 -15.24 8.75
CA GLY A 128 1.27 -16.61 8.28
C GLY A 128 0.86 -17.68 9.28
N GLN A 129 0.58 -18.84 8.70
CA GLN A 129 0.65 -20.12 9.38
C GLN A 129 1.36 -21.10 8.44
N LEU A 130 2.69 -21.17 8.57
CA LEU A 130 3.52 -22.16 7.89
C LEU A 130 3.35 -23.50 8.58
N ILE A 131 2.37 -24.32 8.18
CA ILE A 131 2.42 -25.78 8.35
C ILE A 131 1.76 -26.45 7.13
N THR A 132 2.60 -27.16 6.36
CA THR A 132 2.26 -28.20 5.37
C THR A 132 1.68 -27.77 4.02
N GLU A 133 2.56 -27.63 3.02
CA GLU A 133 2.35 -27.79 1.56
C GLU A 133 1.20 -27.03 0.86
N HIS A 134 0.39 -26.27 1.59
CA HIS A 134 -0.72 -25.48 1.10
C HIS A 134 -0.71 -24.14 1.84
N MET A 135 -0.57 -23.05 1.10
CA MET A 135 -0.64 -21.71 1.68
C MET A 135 -2.11 -21.32 1.78
N GLU A 136 -2.63 -21.32 3.00
CA GLU A 136 -3.96 -20.79 3.29
C GLU A 136 -3.84 -19.31 3.69
N VAL A 137 -4.56 -18.44 2.99
CA VAL A 137 -4.64 -17.00 3.28
C VAL A 137 -6.06 -16.66 3.69
N SER A 138 -6.23 -16.19 4.93
CA SER A 138 -7.51 -15.67 5.39
C SER A 138 -7.76 -14.26 4.86
N GLN A 139 -9.03 -13.93 4.60
CA GLN A 139 -9.49 -12.62 4.13
C GLN A 139 -8.77 -12.13 2.85
N ALA A 140 -8.64 -13.03 1.87
CA ALA A 140 -8.04 -12.67 0.60
C ALA A 140 -8.93 -11.69 -0.18
N ARG A 141 -8.28 -10.70 -0.82
CA ARG A 141 -8.92 -9.76 -1.72
C ARG A 141 -8.12 -9.67 -3.01
N TYR A 142 -8.79 -9.92 -4.12
CA TYR A 142 -8.29 -9.76 -5.47
C TYR A 142 -9.02 -8.60 -6.13
N ALA A 143 -8.31 -7.71 -6.81
CA ALA A 143 -8.92 -6.60 -7.54
C ALA A 143 -8.28 -6.50 -8.91
N GLY A 144 -9.10 -6.20 -9.91
CA GLY A 144 -8.68 -6.14 -11.31
C GLY A 144 -9.50 -5.17 -12.12
N ILE A 145 -9.13 -5.07 -13.39
CA ILE A 145 -9.80 -4.26 -14.39
C ILE A 145 -10.01 -5.15 -15.61
N SER A 146 -11.24 -5.26 -16.09
CA SER A 146 -11.61 -5.96 -17.33
C SER A 146 -11.10 -5.18 -18.56
N GLU A 147 -11.11 -5.79 -19.75
CA GLU A 147 -10.65 -5.15 -20.99
C GLU A 147 -11.37 -3.83 -21.32
N ASP A 148 -12.63 -3.69 -20.91
CA ASP A 148 -13.42 -2.46 -21.12
C ASP A 148 -13.25 -1.41 -20.02
N GLY A 149 -12.32 -1.63 -19.08
CA GLY A 149 -12.06 -0.69 -17.99
C GLY A 149 -12.98 -0.84 -16.77
N GLN A 150 -13.89 -1.83 -16.78
CA GLN A 150 -14.73 -2.14 -15.62
C GLN A 150 -13.88 -2.69 -14.48
N ARG A 151 -14.10 -2.16 -13.27
CA ARG A 151 -13.36 -2.57 -12.07
C ARG A 151 -14.13 -3.68 -11.37
N TYR A 152 -13.42 -4.72 -10.97
CA TYR A 152 -13.99 -5.79 -10.16
C TYR A 152 -13.12 -6.05 -8.92
N THR A 153 -13.76 -6.48 -7.85
CA THR A 153 -13.10 -6.98 -6.65
C THR A 153 -13.69 -8.32 -6.26
N VAL A 154 -12.85 -9.33 -6.10
CA VAL A 154 -13.22 -10.62 -5.52
C VAL A 154 -12.66 -10.69 -4.11
N THR A 155 -13.52 -10.88 -3.11
CA THR A 155 -13.16 -11.07 -1.70
C THR A 155 -13.59 -12.46 -1.28
N ALA A 156 -12.79 -13.14 -0.48
CA ALA A 156 -13.17 -14.44 0.07
C ALA A 156 -12.75 -14.56 1.53
N LYS A 157 -13.40 -15.49 2.23
CA LYS A 157 -13.11 -15.77 3.64
C LYS A 157 -11.76 -16.44 3.80
N SER A 158 -11.47 -17.42 2.95
CA SER A 158 -10.18 -18.09 2.88
C SER A 158 -9.84 -18.42 1.42
N VAL A 159 -8.54 -18.43 1.14
CA VAL A 159 -7.98 -18.84 -0.14
C VAL A 159 -6.94 -19.91 0.09
N GLN A 160 -7.05 -21.02 -0.64
CA GLN A 160 -6.07 -22.09 -0.66
C GLN A 160 -5.32 -22.05 -1.99
N GLN A 161 -3.99 -21.99 -1.91
CA GLN A 161 -3.12 -22.08 -3.08
C GLN A 161 -1.94 -23.01 -2.77
N ALA A 162 -1.57 -23.85 -3.74
CA ALA A 162 -0.47 -24.81 -3.56
C ALA A 162 0.89 -24.10 -3.37
N ASN A 163 1.09 -22.98 -4.04
CA ASN A 163 2.28 -22.14 -3.96
C ASN A 163 1.92 -20.67 -4.24
N VAL A 164 2.89 -19.76 -4.05
CA VAL A 164 2.68 -18.31 -4.26
C VAL A 164 2.32 -17.98 -5.71
N ASP A 165 2.87 -18.75 -6.66
CA ASP A 165 2.68 -18.57 -8.10
C ASP A 165 1.65 -19.57 -8.68
N ALA A 166 0.73 -20.07 -7.84
CA ALA A 166 -0.28 -21.01 -8.29
C ALA A 166 -1.18 -20.35 -9.34
N ILE A 167 -1.32 -21.01 -10.49
CA ILE A 167 -2.25 -20.59 -11.55
C ILE A 167 -3.69 -20.76 -11.07
N MET A 168 -3.98 -21.86 -10.37
CA MET A 168 -5.29 -22.17 -9.81
C MET A 168 -5.34 -21.77 -8.34
N VAL A 169 -6.40 -21.06 -7.96
CA VAL A 169 -6.61 -20.54 -6.62
C VAL A 169 -8.01 -20.89 -6.18
N ASP A 170 -8.14 -21.60 -5.07
CA ASP A 170 -9.45 -22.01 -4.54
C ASP A 170 -9.91 -21.02 -3.47
N PHE A 171 -11.16 -20.55 -3.60
CA PHE A 171 -11.81 -19.60 -2.72
C PHE A 171 -12.92 -20.28 -1.92
N THR A 172 -12.94 -20.01 -0.61
CA THR A 172 -14.05 -20.36 0.28
C THR A 172 -14.91 -19.13 0.55
N GLU A 173 -16.21 -19.24 0.32
CA GLU A 173 -17.20 -18.16 0.39
C GLU A 173 -16.77 -16.93 -0.45
N PRO A 174 -16.53 -17.08 -1.77
CA PRO A 174 -16.17 -15.95 -2.62
C PRO A 174 -17.34 -14.98 -2.80
N ARG A 175 -16.98 -13.70 -2.87
CA ARG A 175 -17.85 -12.56 -3.13
C ARG A 175 -17.19 -11.65 -4.17
N ALA A 176 -17.81 -11.50 -5.34
CA ALA A 176 -17.33 -10.62 -6.40
C ALA A 176 -18.24 -9.40 -6.53
N ASP A 177 -17.68 -8.21 -6.33
CA ASP A 177 -18.32 -6.92 -6.58
C ASP A 177 -17.80 -6.37 -7.92
N ILE A 178 -18.71 -6.07 -8.86
CA ILE A 178 -18.39 -5.62 -10.22
C ILE A 178 -19.08 -4.28 -10.48
N ASN A 179 -18.31 -3.29 -10.92
CA ASN A 179 -18.84 -2.00 -11.37
C ASN A 179 -18.96 -2.00 -12.90
N LEU A 180 -20.19 -1.88 -13.39
CA LEU A 180 -20.50 -1.85 -14.81
C LEU A 180 -20.22 -0.46 -15.40
N SER A 181 -20.17 -0.40 -16.73
CA SER A 181 -19.84 0.82 -17.49
C SER A 181 -20.95 1.88 -17.45
N ASP A 182 -22.19 1.48 -17.22
CA ASP A 182 -23.35 2.37 -17.04
C ASP A 182 -23.43 2.99 -15.63
N GLY A 183 -22.52 2.61 -14.73
CA GLY A 183 -22.48 3.05 -13.34
C GLY A 183 -23.30 2.19 -12.39
N SER A 184 -23.97 1.15 -12.90
CA SER A 184 -24.61 0.14 -12.08
C SER A 184 -23.59 -0.81 -11.45
N TRP A 185 -24.04 -1.61 -10.48
CA TRP A 185 -23.19 -2.62 -9.85
C TRP A 185 -23.89 -3.97 -9.78
N ALA A 186 -23.07 -5.01 -9.91
CA ALA A 186 -23.47 -6.40 -9.72
C ALA A 186 -22.64 -7.03 -8.60
N LEU A 187 -23.28 -7.91 -7.83
CA LEU A 187 -22.69 -8.67 -6.74
C LEU A 187 -22.93 -10.15 -6.99
N VAL A 188 -21.85 -10.92 -7.06
CA VAL A 188 -21.91 -12.38 -7.19
C VAL A 188 -21.38 -13.02 -5.91
N THR A 189 -22.07 -14.04 -5.40
CA THR A 189 -21.66 -14.79 -4.21
C THR A 189 -21.80 -16.29 -4.48
N ALA A 190 -20.93 -17.09 -3.87
CA ALA A 190 -21.02 -18.56 -3.90
C ALA A 190 -20.44 -19.16 -2.61
N GLU A 191 -20.63 -20.46 -2.40
CA GLU A 191 -20.06 -21.19 -1.26
C GLU A 191 -18.59 -21.56 -1.52
N THR A 192 -18.26 -21.96 -2.74
CA THR A 192 -16.88 -22.23 -3.18
C THR A 192 -16.65 -21.70 -4.59
N GLY A 193 -15.37 -21.52 -4.95
CA GLY A 193 -15.01 -21.18 -6.31
C GLY A 193 -13.53 -21.37 -6.58
N THR A 194 -13.16 -21.43 -7.85
CA THR A 194 -11.77 -21.59 -8.31
C THR A 194 -11.49 -20.52 -9.35
N LEU A 195 -10.41 -19.75 -9.15
CA LEU A 195 -9.92 -18.77 -10.12
C LEU A 195 -8.69 -19.32 -10.82
N ASN A 196 -8.71 -19.30 -12.14
CA ASN A 196 -7.50 -19.38 -12.94
C ASN A 196 -6.94 -17.97 -13.12
N ARG A 197 -5.75 -17.68 -12.56
CA ARG A 197 -5.12 -16.35 -12.59
C ARG A 197 -4.60 -15.96 -13.97
N GLU A 198 -4.28 -16.93 -14.82
CA GLU A 198 -3.73 -16.71 -16.15
C GLU A 198 -4.84 -16.34 -17.13
N THR A 199 -5.93 -17.13 -17.16
CA THR A 199 -7.08 -16.89 -18.03
C THR A 199 -8.10 -15.92 -17.43
N GLN A 200 -7.98 -15.60 -16.13
CA GLN A 200 -8.95 -14.83 -15.35
C GLN A 200 -10.36 -15.40 -15.39
N VAL A 201 -10.49 -16.72 -15.50
CA VAL A 201 -11.76 -17.44 -15.43
C VAL A 201 -12.04 -17.82 -13.98
N LEU A 202 -13.19 -17.39 -13.47
CA LEU A 202 -13.70 -17.68 -12.14
C LEU A 202 -14.84 -18.69 -12.25
N GLU A 203 -14.62 -19.89 -11.76
CA GLU A 203 -15.64 -20.93 -11.63
C GLU A 203 -16.21 -20.87 -10.22
N LEU A 204 -17.53 -20.80 -10.11
CA LEU A 204 -18.26 -20.73 -8.85
C LEU A 204 -19.14 -21.96 -8.71
N PHE A 205 -19.16 -22.53 -7.50
CA PHE A 205 -19.90 -23.75 -7.21
C PHE A 205 -20.70 -23.57 -5.92
N SER A 206 -21.84 -24.25 -5.88
CA SER A 206 -22.78 -24.30 -4.76
C SER A 206 -23.38 -22.93 -4.38
N LYS A 207 -24.70 -22.81 -4.54
CA LYS A 207 -25.48 -21.61 -4.17
C LYS A 207 -24.92 -20.32 -4.77
N VAL A 208 -24.76 -20.30 -6.09
CA VAL A 208 -24.36 -19.08 -6.79
C VAL A 208 -25.53 -18.11 -6.82
N ASN A 209 -25.34 -16.91 -6.27
CA ASN A 209 -26.33 -15.84 -6.29
C ASN A 209 -25.72 -14.60 -6.93
N LEU A 210 -26.42 -14.04 -7.92
CA LEU A 210 -26.08 -12.77 -8.55
C LEU A 210 -27.17 -11.75 -8.20
N PHE A 211 -26.75 -10.57 -7.77
CA PHE A 211 -27.61 -9.43 -7.49
C PHE A 211 -27.20 -8.25 -8.36
N HIS A 212 -28.19 -7.52 -8.87
CA HIS A 212 -28.01 -6.27 -9.60
C HIS A 212 -28.78 -5.15 -8.91
N ASP A 213 -28.25 -3.94 -8.96
CA ASP A 213 -28.88 -2.75 -8.34
C ASP A 213 -30.27 -2.39 -8.90
N LEU A 214 -30.59 -2.79 -10.13
CA LEU A 214 -31.90 -2.64 -10.77
C LEU A 214 -32.96 -3.62 -10.23
N GLY A 215 -32.62 -4.42 -9.22
CA GLY A 215 -33.52 -5.38 -8.59
C GLY A 215 -33.58 -6.74 -9.29
N TYR A 216 -32.59 -7.05 -10.13
CA TYR A 216 -32.43 -8.39 -10.71
C TYR A 216 -31.68 -9.30 -9.74
N GLU A 217 -32.15 -10.53 -9.60
CA GLU A 217 -31.51 -11.57 -8.82
C GLU A 217 -31.53 -12.88 -9.60
N PHE A 218 -30.41 -13.60 -9.60
CA PHE A 218 -30.28 -14.90 -10.24
C PHE A 218 -29.67 -15.91 -9.27
N HIS A 219 -30.19 -17.13 -9.31
CA HIS A 219 -29.75 -18.25 -8.50
C HIS A 219 -29.42 -19.44 -9.39
N SER A 220 -28.25 -20.03 -9.18
CA SER A 220 -27.85 -21.27 -9.86
C SER A 220 -26.96 -22.13 -8.96
N GLU A 221 -26.77 -23.40 -9.34
CA GLU A 221 -25.88 -24.33 -8.63
C GLU A 221 -24.41 -24.09 -8.99
N SER A 222 -24.11 -23.78 -10.24
CA SER A 222 -22.77 -23.42 -10.70
C SER A 222 -22.82 -22.31 -11.74
N ALA A 223 -21.71 -21.59 -11.87
CA ALA A 223 -21.54 -20.58 -12.90
C ALA A 223 -20.06 -20.34 -13.18
N THR A 224 -19.72 -20.15 -14.44
CA THR A 224 -18.37 -19.77 -14.87
C THR A 224 -18.41 -18.34 -15.39
N PHE A 225 -17.52 -17.51 -14.86
CA PHE A 225 -17.38 -16.09 -15.22
C PHE A 225 -16.00 -15.85 -15.83
N ASP A 226 -15.96 -15.28 -17.02
CA ASP A 226 -14.75 -14.74 -17.63
C ASP A 226 -14.58 -13.28 -17.18
N LEU A 227 -13.60 -12.99 -16.33
CA LEU A 227 -13.39 -11.65 -15.79
C LEU A 227 -12.72 -10.69 -16.79
N LEU A 228 -12.08 -11.20 -17.84
CA LEU A 228 -11.49 -10.38 -18.90
C LEU A 228 -12.57 -9.84 -19.82
N GLN A 229 -13.36 -10.76 -20.40
CA GLN A 229 -14.40 -10.43 -21.37
C GLN A 229 -15.70 -9.98 -20.70
N GLY A 230 -15.91 -10.35 -19.43
CA GLY A 230 -17.15 -10.15 -18.69
C GLY A 230 -18.30 -11.05 -19.18
N ASN A 231 -17.97 -12.20 -19.78
CA ASN A 231 -18.98 -13.19 -20.16
C ASN A 231 -19.24 -14.15 -18.99
N ALA A 232 -20.42 -14.73 -18.93
CA ALA A 232 -20.74 -15.77 -17.94
C ALA A 232 -21.54 -16.89 -18.58
N PHE A 233 -21.44 -18.10 -18.07
CA PHE A 233 -22.28 -19.20 -18.52
C PHE A 233 -22.47 -20.24 -17.42
N GLY A 234 -23.55 -20.99 -17.50
CA GLY A 234 -23.86 -22.08 -16.60
C GLY A 234 -24.71 -23.12 -17.30
N PHE A 235 -24.42 -24.38 -17.02
CA PHE A 235 -25.15 -25.54 -17.57
C PHE A 235 -26.15 -26.13 -16.58
N ASP A 236 -26.14 -25.65 -15.34
CA ASP A 236 -27.06 -26.08 -14.31
C ASP A 236 -28.33 -25.22 -14.31
N PRO A 237 -29.43 -25.74 -13.75
CA PRO A 237 -30.67 -24.99 -13.64
C PRO A 237 -30.46 -23.62 -13.00
N VAL A 238 -31.07 -22.62 -13.61
CA VAL A 238 -31.00 -21.23 -13.17
C VAL A 238 -32.41 -20.69 -12.97
N GLN A 239 -32.59 -19.94 -11.90
CA GLN A 239 -33.79 -19.19 -11.60
C GLN A 239 -33.42 -17.72 -11.54
N GLY A 240 -34.27 -16.86 -12.09
CA GLY A 240 -34.05 -15.43 -12.07
C GLY A 240 -35.33 -14.68 -11.76
N GLN A 241 -35.20 -13.59 -11.03
CA GLN A 241 -36.31 -12.71 -10.69
C GLN A 241 -35.90 -11.26 -10.90
N GLY A 242 -36.86 -10.42 -11.25
CA GLY A 242 -36.65 -8.98 -11.31
C GLY A 242 -37.89 -8.23 -11.75
N PRO A 243 -37.75 -6.94 -12.09
CA PRO A 243 -38.88 -6.12 -12.54
C PRO A 243 -39.64 -6.68 -13.75
N PHE A 244 -38.97 -7.43 -14.65
CA PHE A 244 -39.64 -8.08 -15.79
C PHE A 244 -40.50 -9.27 -15.37
N GLY A 245 -40.29 -9.83 -14.18
CA GLY A 245 -40.97 -11.02 -13.67
C GLY A 245 -40.02 -12.14 -13.27
N TYR A 246 -40.40 -13.38 -13.56
CA TYR A 246 -39.70 -14.58 -13.11
C TYR A 246 -39.25 -15.42 -14.30
N LEU A 247 -38.03 -15.97 -14.25
CA LEU A 247 -37.50 -16.90 -15.24
C LEU A 247 -36.94 -18.15 -14.58
N GLU A 248 -37.01 -19.25 -15.32
CA GLU A 248 -36.44 -20.54 -14.96
C GLU A 248 -35.90 -21.18 -16.24
N ALA A 249 -34.66 -21.67 -16.22
CA ALA A 249 -34.06 -22.35 -17.36
C ALA A 249 -33.13 -23.49 -16.92
N GLU A 250 -32.87 -24.44 -17.81
CA GLU A 250 -31.89 -25.52 -17.58
C GLU A 250 -30.43 -25.00 -17.68
N GLY A 251 -30.18 -23.87 -18.31
CA GLY A 251 -28.88 -23.21 -18.33
C GLY A 251 -28.95 -21.77 -18.87
N PHE A 252 -27.83 -21.07 -18.81
CA PHE A 252 -27.72 -19.69 -19.29
C PHE A 252 -26.36 -19.37 -19.90
N GLN A 253 -26.36 -18.34 -20.72
CA GLN A 253 -25.18 -17.69 -21.25
C GLN A 253 -25.40 -16.18 -21.22
N LEU A 254 -24.46 -15.49 -20.60
CA LEU A 254 -24.38 -14.04 -20.49
C LEU A 254 -23.29 -13.55 -21.43
N MET A 255 -23.67 -12.66 -22.34
CA MET A 255 -22.79 -12.08 -23.35
C MET A 255 -22.75 -10.57 -23.15
N ASN A 256 -21.65 -9.96 -23.63
CA ASN A 256 -21.49 -8.50 -23.61
C ASN A 256 -21.67 -7.93 -22.19
N ARG A 257 -21.10 -8.58 -21.18
CA ARG A 257 -21.10 -8.07 -19.79
C ARG A 257 -22.47 -7.87 -19.16
N GLY A 258 -23.42 -8.72 -19.55
CA GLY A 258 -24.78 -8.67 -19.02
C GLY A 258 -25.79 -7.95 -19.89
N GLU A 259 -25.37 -7.36 -21.02
CA GLU A 259 -26.30 -6.73 -21.97
C GLU A 259 -27.22 -7.76 -22.63
N GLN A 260 -26.71 -8.97 -22.89
CA GLN A 260 -27.49 -10.04 -23.50
C GLN A 260 -27.48 -11.30 -22.64
N VAL A 261 -28.67 -11.77 -22.28
CA VAL A 261 -28.90 -13.04 -21.59
C VAL A 261 -29.54 -14.01 -22.58
N GLN A 262 -28.90 -15.15 -22.79
CA GLN A 262 -29.44 -16.27 -23.56
C GLN A 262 -29.72 -17.44 -22.61
N LEU A 263 -30.95 -17.95 -22.62
CA LEU A 263 -31.33 -19.14 -21.87
C LEU A 263 -31.14 -20.37 -22.76
N THR A 264 -30.59 -21.44 -22.20
CA THR A 264 -30.33 -22.70 -22.91
C THR A 264 -31.20 -23.83 -22.33
N GLY A 265 -31.50 -24.83 -23.16
CA GLY A 265 -32.36 -25.95 -22.77
C GLY A 265 -33.84 -25.57 -22.63
N LYS A 266 -34.56 -26.23 -21.71
CA LYS A 266 -35.94 -25.86 -21.40
C LYS A 266 -35.97 -24.59 -20.57
N ALA A 267 -36.70 -23.59 -21.05
CA ALA A 267 -36.87 -22.32 -20.37
C ALA A 267 -38.36 -21.97 -20.21
N ARG A 268 -38.70 -21.36 -19.08
CA ARG A 268 -39.99 -20.78 -18.77
C ARG A 268 -39.76 -19.36 -18.28
N VAL A 269 -40.45 -18.40 -18.90
CA VAL A 269 -40.41 -16.99 -18.50
C VAL A 269 -41.84 -16.53 -18.25
N ILE A 270 -42.06 -15.93 -17.09
CA ILE A 270 -43.30 -15.29 -16.68
C ILE A 270 -43.02 -13.80 -16.66
N ILE A 271 -43.60 -13.08 -17.61
CA ILE A 271 -43.44 -11.63 -17.71
C ILE A 271 -44.60 -10.96 -16.99
N TYR A 272 -44.30 -10.03 -16.09
CA TYR A 272 -45.32 -9.17 -15.50
C TYR A 272 -45.55 -7.96 -16.40
N ASP A 273 -46.81 -7.68 -16.70
CA ASP A 273 -47.18 -6.47 -17.41
C ASP A 273 -47.07 -5.29 -16.44
N THR A 274 -46.17 -4.36 -16.76
CA THR A 274 -46.07 -3.08 -16.06
C THR A 274 -46.76 -2.04 -16.93
N ASP A 275 -47.98 -1.66 -16.53
CA ASP A 275 -48.82 -0.63 -17.12
C ASP A 275 -48.16 0.76 -17.23
#